data_AF-A0A1Q6QVF7-F1
#
_entry.id   AF-A0A1Q6QVF7-F1
#
_cell.length_a   1.000
_cell.length_b   1.000
_cell.length_c   1.000
_cell.angle_alpha   90.00
_cell.angle_beta   90.00
_cell.angle_gamma   90.00
#
_symmetry.space_group_name_H-M   'P 1'
#
loop_
_entity.id
_entity.type
_entity.pdbx_description
1 polymer ?
#
loop_
_entity_poly.entity_id
_entity_poly.type
_entity_poly.pdbx_seq_one_letter_code
_entity_poly.pdbx_strand_id
1 'polypeptide(L)' 'MDNKKYKEKVEIQEKIRRVDGAMAQEGMPLTKDIKKKLYNCIIGKTTTTKERKKVIEKYRGIYG' A
#
# COMPACT_ATOMS: atom_id res chain seq x y z
N MET A 1 -8.37 -22.10 -14.15
CA MET A 1 -8.91 -20.74 -13.87
C MET A 1 -7.83 -19.83 -13.26
N ASP A 2 -6.57 -19.90 -13.71
CA ASP A 2 -5.44 -19.57 -12.82
C ASP A 2 -4.46 -18.50 -13.36
N ASN A 3 -4.40 -18.28 -14.68
CA ASN A 3 -3.37 -17.43 -15.26
C ASN A 3 -3.67 -15.92 -15.13
N LYS A 4 -4.96 -15.54 -15.20
CA LYS A 4 -5.40 -14.14 -15.10
C LYS A 4 -5.17 -13.55 -13.71
N LYS A 5 -5.53 -14.29 -12.67
CA LYS A 5 -5.39 -13.87 -11.26
C LYS A 5 -3.93 -13.82 -10.83
N TYR A 6 -3.10 -14.73 -11.36
CA TYR A 6 -1.65 -14.69 -11.17
C TYR A 6 -1.03 -13.44 -11.81
N LYS A 7 -1.36 -13.17 -13.09
CA LYS A 7 -0.88 -12.00 -13.82
C LYS A 7 -1.25 -10.69 -13.11
N GLU A 8 -2.50 -10.57 -12.66
CA GLU A 8 -2.97 -9.42 -11.89
C GLU A 8 -2.18 -9.23 -10.59
N LYS A 9 -1.88 -10.32 -9.88
CA LYS A 9 -1.08 -10.25 -8.64
C LYS A 9 0.34 -9.76 -8.89
N VAL A 10 0.98 -10.21 -9.97
CA VAL A 10 2.31 -9.76 -10.39
C VAL A 10 2.28 -8.27 -10.75
N GLU A 11 1.30 -7.83 -11.54
CA GLU A 11 1.14 -6.42 -11.92
C GLU A 11 0.96 -5.50 -10.70
N ILE A 12 0.20 -5.94 -9.69
CA ILE A 12 0.02 -5.19 -8.44
C ILE A 12 1.34 -5.11 -7.66
N GLN A 13 2.08 -6.21 -7.57
CA GLN A 13 3.38 -6.24 -6.90
C GLN A 13 4.39 -5.33 -7.60
N GLU A 14 4.41 -5.30 -8.93
CA GLU A 14 5.26 -4.39 -9.70
C GLU A 14 4.91 -2.93 -9.45
N LYS A 15 3.62 -2.58 -9.41
CA LYS A 15 3.19 -1.22 -9.04
C LYS A 15 3.71 -0.82 -7.67
N ILE A 16 3.58 -1.69 -6.68
CA ILE A 16 4.09 -1.43 -5.32
C ILE A 16 5.62 -1.30 -5.33
N ARG A 17 6.34 -2.14 -6.09
CA ARG A 17 7.80 -2.08 -6.21
C ARG A 17 8.28 -0.78 -6.82
N ARG A 18 7.58 -0.25 -7.84
CA ARG A 18 7.91 1.05 -8.45
C ARG A 18 7.78 2.20 -7.46
N VAL A 19 6.69 2.22 -6.69
CA VAL A 19 6.50 3.24 -5.64
C VAL A 19 7.56 3.10 -4.55
N ASP A 20 7.84 1.88 -4.10
CA ASP A 20 8.89 1.61 -3.11
C ASP A 20 10.27 2.05 -3.58
N GLY A 21 10.61 1.83 -4.85
CA GLY A 21 11.85 2.29 -5.45
C GLY A 21 11.98 3.82 -5.45
N ALA A 22 10.93 4.53 -5.87
CA ALA A 22 10.92 6.00 -5.85
C ALA A 22 11.06 6.54 -4.41
N MET A 23 10.34 5.95 -3.46
CA MET A 23 10.42 6.33 -2.05
C MET A 23 11.80 6.03 -1.44
N ALA A 24 12.42 4.92 -1.84
CA ALA A 24 13.77 4.55 -1.39
C ALA A 24 14.85 5.49 -1.93
N GLN A 25 14.68 6.02 -3.15
CA GLN A 25 15.58 7.04 -3.71
C GLN A 25 15.60 8.31 -2.85
N GLU A 26 14.45 8.68 -2.28
CA GLU A 26 14.31 9.78 -1.33
C GLU A 26 14.72 9.40 0.12
N GLY A 27 15.35 8.23 0.32
CA GLY A 27 15.75 7.74 1.65
C GLY A 27 14.58 7.27 2.54
N MET A 28 13.39 7.08 1.98
CA MET A 28 12.15 6.78 2.70
C MET A 28 11.47 5.49 2.20
N PRO A 29 12.14 4.32 2.16
CA PRO A 29 11.56 3.09 1.64
C PRO A 29 10.26 2.70 2.35
N LEU A 30 9.34 2.05 1.62
CA LEU A 30 8.07 1.63 2.22
C LEU A 30 8.29 0.47 3.19
N THR A 31 7.61 0.53 4.33
CA THR A 31 7.59 -0.59 5.28
C THR A 31 6.75 -1.75 4.74
N LYS A 32 6.99 -2.96 5.25
CA LYS A 32 6.20 -4.16 4.90
C LYS A 32 4.71 -3.95 5.13
N ASP A 33 4.34 -3.24 6.20
CA ASP A 33 2.95 -2.95 6.54
C ASP A 33 2.29 -1.99 5.54
N ILE A 34 3.00 -0.96 5.09
CA ILE A 34 2.50 -0.04 4.07
C ILE A 34 2.33 -0.78 2.74
N LYS A 35 3.28 -1.62 2.33
CA LYS A 35 3.16 -2.46 1.13
C LYS A 35 1.92 -3.36 1.18
N LYS A 36 1.65 -3.98 2.34
CA LYS A 36 0.45 -4.80 2.56
C LYS A 36 -0.85 -4.00 2.49
N LYS A 37 -0.87 -2.79 3.06
CA LYS A 37 -2.03 -1.87 2.97
C LYS A 37 -2.30 -1.45 1.54
N LEU A 38 -1.25 -1.06 0.79
CA LEU A 38 -1.37 -0.71 -0.63
C LEU A 38 -1.92 -1.89 -1.45
N TYR A 39 -1.40 -3.10 -1.25
CA TYR A 39 -1.91 -4.30 -1.90
C TYR A 39 -3.42 -4.48 -1.63
N ASN A 40 -3.83 -4.41 -0.35
CA ASN A 40 -5.23 -4.54 0.04
C ASN A 40 -6.13 -3.45 -0.56
N CYS A 41 -5.64 -2.22 -0.69
CA CYS A 41 -6.37 -1.15 -1.37
C CYS A 41 -6.56 -1.47 -2.86
N ILE A 42 -5.52 -1.96 -3.54
CA ILE A 42 -5.55 -2.21 -4.99
C ILE A 42 -6.47 -3.39 -5.32
N ILE A 43 -6.50 -4.45 -4.50
CA ILE A 43 -7.42 -5.59 -4.69
C ILE A 43 -8.85 -5.33 -4.18
N GLY A 44 -9.14 -4.13 -3.67
CA GLY A 44 -10.47 -3.75 -3.16
C GLY A 44 -10.86 -4.34 -1.79
N LYS A 45 -9.91 -4.95 -1.06
CA LYS A 45 -10.16 -5.45 0.32
C LYS A 45 -10.36 -4.31 1.32
N THR A 46 -9.75 -3.15 1.08
CA THR A 46 -9.97 -1.91 1.82
C THR A 46 -9.92 -0.73 0.85
N THR A 47 -10.13 0.50 1.34
CA THR A 47 -10.05 1.71 0.51
C THR A 47 -9.04 2.69 1.06
N THR A 48 -8.47 3.51 0.18
CA THR A 48 -7.53 4.57 0.56
C THR A 48 -8.12 5.50 1.62
N THR A 49 -9.40 5.86 1.50
CA THR A 49 -10.09 6.71 2.48
C THR A 49 -10.16 6.06 3.86
N LYS A 50 -10.49 4.76 3.94
CA LYS A 50 -10.54 4.02 5.21
C LYS A 50 -9.17 3.92 5.87
N GLU A 51 -8.14 3.55 5.12
CA GLU A 51 -6.79 3.44 5.67
C GLU A 51 -6.21 4.82 6.06
N ARG A 52 -6.48 5.87 5.28
CA ARG A 52 -6.07 7.25 5.61
C ARG A 52 -6.71 7.72 6.91
N LYS A 53 -8.01 7.47 7.10
CA LYS A 53 -8.73 7.84 8.32
C LYS A 53 -8.08 7.21 9.57
N LYS A 54 -7.74 5.92 9.52
CA LYS A 54 -7.05 5.22 10.63
C LYS A 54 -5.71 5.87 10.98
N VAL A 55 -4.94 6.29 9.99
CA VAL A 55 -3.64 6.96 10.22
C VAL A 55 -3.87 8.31 10.91
N ILE A 56 -4.80 9.12 10.39
CA ILE A 56 -5.13 10.43 10.98
C ILE A 56 -5.60 10.26 12.43
N GLU A 57 -6.52 9.34 12.69
CA GLU A 57 -7.06 9.09 14.04
C GLU A 57 -5.99 8.63 15.02
N LYS A 58 -5.08 7.73 14.59
CA LYS A 58 -3.97 7.25 15.43
C LYS A 58 -3.10 8.39 15.93
N TYR A 59 -2.82 9.36 15.06
CA TYR A 59 -1.91 10.46 15.36
C TYR A 59 -2.60 11.69 15.95
N ARG A 60 -3.92 11.83 15.77
CA ARG A 60 -4.71 12.89 16.40
C ARG A 60 -4.61 12.87 17.92
N GLY A 61 -4.58 11.69 18.54
CA GLY A 61 -4.41 11.59 20.00
C GLY A 61 -2.99 11.84 20.51
N ILE A 62 -1.99 11.94 19.60
CA ILE A 62 -0.58 12.14 19.96
C ILE A 62 -0.15 13.60 19.71
N TYR A 63 -0.65 14.20 18.62
CA TYR A 63 -0.19 15.50 18.13
C TYR A 63 -1.29 16.56 18.00
N GLY A 64 -2.57 16.22 18.22
CA GLY A 64 -3.70 17.14 18.14
C GLY A 64 -4.24 17.51 19.50
#